data_AF-A0A0F9ANR1-F1
#
_entry.id   AF-A0A0F9ANR1-F1
#
_cell.length_a   1.000
_cell.length_b   1.000
_cell.length_c   1.000
_cell.angle_alpha   90.00
_cell.angle_beta   90.00
_cell.angle_gamma   90.00
#
_symmetry.space_group_name_H-M   'P 1'
#
loop_
_entity.id
_entity.type
_entity.pdbx_description
1 polymer ?
#
loop_
_entity_poly.entity_id
_entity_poly.type
_entity_poly.pdbx_seq_one_letter_code
_entity_poly.pdbx_strand_id
1 'polypeptide(L)'
;MNMPKGPLTNILVGINVAVLLLLWLGERPAASGSIIEEQTRGVKDGGAVLEAMHRTKARVLEMCEAIRFADVQRIGELLDLLWEQKKRFSTKISNPQIDLIYSALKDVGMIGGKITGAGGGGHMMACCQPKDRAKVIATAQGLGVALVPYHFVFDGVKVWQGQASWADATGWYAPAETAQPWLALEGVKAPPPTAGME
;
A
#
# COMPACT_ATOMS: atom_id res chain seq x y z
N MET A 1 23.52 16.08 2.53
CA MET A 1 23.99 15.96 1.13
C MET A 1 22.77 15.99 0.24
N ASN A 2 22.50 17.13 -0.40
CA ASN A 2 21.27 17.37 -1.16
C ASN A 2 21.55 16.96 -2.61
N MET A 3 21.19 15.74 -3.00
CA MET A 3 21.29 15.32 -4.40
C MET A 3 20.24 16.09 -5.22
N PRO A 4 20.59 16.68 -6.38
CA PRO A 4 19.61 17.30 -7.25
C PRO A 4 18.66 16.21 -7.75
N LYS A 5 17.41 16.26 -7.27
CA LYS A 5 16.34 15.35 -7.65
C LYS A 5 16.06 15.54 -9.15
N GLY A 6 16.24 14.49 -9.94
CA GLY A 6 16.05 14.53 -11.40
C GLY A 6 14.59 14.81 -11.81
N PRO A 7 14.32 15.03 -13.12
CA PRO A 7 13.00 15.42 -13.63
C PRO A 7 11.86 14.48 -13.18
N LEU A 8 12.15 13.18 -13.10
CA LEU A 8 11.18 12.16 -12.69
C LEU A 8 10.72 12.33 -11.24
N THR A 9 11.61 12.75 -10.33
CA THR A 9 11.25 12.97 -8.93
C THR A 9 10.25 14.12 -8.79
N ASN A 10 10.44 15.21 -9.52
CA ASN A 10 9.52 16.35 -9.48
C ASN A 10 8.15 15.98 -10.05
N ILE A 11 8.12 15.20 -11.13
CA ILE A 11 6.87 14.68 -11.70
C ILE A 11 6.13 13.80 -10.69
N LEU A 12 6.82 12.86 -10.05
CA LEU A 12 6.20 11.97 -9.06
C LEU A 12 5.69 12.73 -7.83
N VAL A 13 6.41 13.74 -7.36
CA VAL A 13 5.96 14.61 -6.27
C VAL A 13 4.74 15.43 -6.70
N GLY A 14 4.73 15.98 -7.92
CA GLY A 14 3.59 16.73 -8.46
C GLY A 14 2.33 15.88 -8.61
N ILE A 15 2.48 14.66 -9.17
CA ILE A 15 1.39 13.68 -9.29
C ILE A 15 0.87 13.27 -7.91
N ASN A 16 1.76 13.04 -6.93
CA ASN A 16 1.37 12.65 -5.57
C ASN A 16 0.43 13.67 -4.92
N VAL A 17 0.80 14.96 -4.96
CA VAL A 17 0.06 16.00 -4.23
C VAL A 17 -1.32 16.24 -4.84
N ALA A 18 -1.45 16.12 -6.15
CA ALA A 18 -2.62 16.60 -6.87
C ALA A 18 -3.64 15.51 -7.22
N VAL A 19 -3.22 14.26 -7.49
CA VAL A 19 -4.08 13.31 -8.23
C VAL A 19 -4.11 11.89 -7.71
N LEU A 20 -3.09 11.45 -6.96
CA LEU A 20 -3.05 10.12 -6.35
C LEU A 20 -3.51 10.17 -4.89
N LEU A 21 -4.28 9.16 -4.50
CA LEU A 21 -4.80 8.97 -3.15
C LEU A 21 -4.46 7.56 -2.68
N LEU A 22 -3.90 7.44 -1.47
CA LEU A 22 -3.72 6.15 -0.82
C LEU A 22 -4.87 5.96 0.17
N LEU A 23 -5.67 4.92 -0.05
CA LEU A 23 -6.87 4.64 0.71
C LEU A 23 -6.70 3.33 1.49
N TRP A 24 -6.97 3.32 2.79
CA TRP A 24 -6.97 2.12 3.62
C TRP A 24 -8.36 1.47 3.62
N LEU A 25 -8.45 0.28 3.02
CA LEU A 25 -9.68 -0.49 2.85
C LEU A 25 -9.95 -1.46 4.02
N GLY A 26 -9.12 -1.45 5.05
CA GLY A 26 -9.20 -2.39 6.17
C GLY A 26 -8.32 -3.62 6.04
N GLU A 27 -8.37 -4.47 7.05
CA GLU A 27 -7.59 -5.71 7.10
C GLU A 27 -8.00 -6.71 6.03
N ARG A 28 -7.08 -7.61 5.68
CA ARG A 28 -7.36 -8.71 4.75
C ARG A 28 -7.99 -9.87 5.51
N PRO A 29 -9.13 -10.43 5.05
CA PRO A 29 -9.74 -11.61 5.66
C PRO A 29 -8.88 -12.87 5.54
N ALA A 30 -8.04 -12.94 4.50
CA ALA A 30 -7.17 -14.07 4.22
C ALA A 30 -5.69 -13.68 4.28
N ALA A 31 -4.84 -14.59 4.74
CA ALA A 31 -3.40 -14.43 4.65
C ALA A 31 -2.98 -14.26 3.18
N SER A 32 -2.07 -13.32 2.91
CA SER A 32 -1.56 -13.03 1.56
C SER A 32 -0.94 -14.26 0.89
N GLY A 33 -0.34 -15.16 1.69
CA GLY A 33 0.21 -16.43 1.21
C GLY A 33 -0.81 -17.27 0.42
N SER A 34 -2.05 -17.35 0.90
CA SER A 34 -3.10 -18.12 0.23
C SER A 34 -3.54 -17.54 -1.12
N ILE A 35 -3.37 -16.22 -1.32
CA ILE A 35 -3.61 -15.55 -2.61
C ILE A 35 -2.45 -15.89 -3.56
N ILE A 36 -1.22 -15.82 -3.06
CA ILE A 36 -0.01 -16.11 -3.83
C ILE A 36 0.05 -17.57 -4.27
N GLU A 37 -0.39 -18.49 -3.43
CA GLU A 37 -0.50 -19.92 -3.75
C GLU A 37 -1.50 -20.17 -4.90
N GLU A 38 -2.68 -19.55 -4.88
CA GLU A 38 -3.67 -19.66 -5.95
C GLU A 38 -3.15 -19.05 -7.26
N GLN A 39 -2.48 -17.89 -7.19
CA GLN A 39 -1.81 -17.28 -8.33
C GLN A 39 -0.75 -18.20 -8.94
N THR A 40 0.10 -18.80 -8.08
CA THR A 40 1.17 -19.69 -8.51
C THR A 40 0.62 -20.94 -9.18
N ARG A 41 -0.47 -21.50 -8.64
CA ARG A 41 -1.17 -22.64 -9.23
C ARG A 41 -1.75 -22.26 -10.59
N GLY A 42 -2.49 -21.14 -10.67
CA GLY A 42 -3.07 -20.66 -11.93
C GLY A 42 -2.03 -20.37 -13.02
N VAL A 43 -0.82 -19.95 -12.65
CA VAL A 43 0.29 -19.81 -13.62
C VAL A 43 0.79 -21.16 -14.11
N LYS A 44 0.96 -22.15 -13.21
CA LYS A 44 1.40 -23.50 -13.57
C LYS A 44 0.40 -24.23 -14.45
N ASP A 45 -0.88 -24.03 -14.17
CA ASP A 45 -1.99 -24.64 -14.93
C ASP A 45 -2.21 -23.92 -16.27
N GLY A 46 -1.61 -22.73 -16.45
CA GLY A 46 -1.74 -21.91 -17.66
C GLY A 46 -3.12 -21.25 -17.81
N GLY A 47 -3.48 -20.92 -19.04
CA GLY A 47 -4.80 -20.36 -19.35
C GLY A 47 -5.00 -18.92 -18.89
N ALA A 48 -6.18 -18.63 -18.33
CA ALA A 48 -6.66 -17.26 -18.11
C ALA A 48 -5.82 -16.45 -17.09
N VAL A 49 -5.30 -17.09 -16.05
CA VAL A 49 -4.45 -16.45 -15.04
C VAL A 49 -3.13 -16.01 -15.66
N LEU A 50 -2.46 -16.92 -16.38
CA LEU A 50 -1.21 -16.63 -17.08
C LEU A 50 -1.40 -15.52 -18.12
N GLU A 51 -2.47 -15.59 -18.90
CA GLU A 51 -2.81 -14.57 -19.89
C GLU A 51 -3.06 -13.19 -19.27
N ALA A 52 -3.77 -13.12 -18.14
CA ALA A 52 -3.99 -11.87 -17.40
C ALA A 52 -2.66 -11.26 -16.90
N MET A 53 -1.71 -12.10 -16.48
CA MET A 53 -0.38 -11.64 -16.07
C MET A 53 0.44 -11.13 -17.28
N HIS A 54 0.38 -11.81 -18.43
CA HIS A 54 1.01 -11.32 -19.66
C HIS A 54 0.44 -9.98 -20.11
N ARG A 55 -0.89 -9.81 -20.06
CA ARG A 55 -1.55 -8.53 -20.35
C ARG A 55 -1.11 -7.43 -19.40
N THR A 56 -0.97 -7.74 -18.12
CA THR A 56 -0.46 -6.80 -17.12
C THR A 56 0.98 -6.38 -17.45
N LYS A 57 1.86 -7.33 -17.75
CA LYS A 57 3.25 -7.07 -18.14
C LYS A 57 3.34 -6.19 -19.40
N ALA A 58 2.51 -6.45 -20.41
CA ALA A 58 2.52 -5.72 -21.67
C ALA A 58 2.20 -4.22 -21.51
N ARG A 59 1.51 -3.83 -20.43
CA ARG A 59 1.09 -2.45 -20.15
C ARG A 59 2.04 -1.66 -19.26
N VAL A 60 3.11 -2.28 -18.75
CA VAL A 60 4.05 -1.61 -17.84
C VAL A 60 4.74 -0.44 -18.50
N LEU A 61 5.22 -0.60 -19.75
CA LEU A 61 5.89 0.47 -20.48
C LEU A 61 4.96 1.67 -20.72
N GLU A 62 3.69 1.39 -21.02
CA GLU A 62 2.67 2.42 -21.19
C GLU A 62 2.43 3.22 -19.91
N MET A 63 2.42 2.55 -18.75
CA MET A 63 2.36 3.23 -17.45
C MET A 63 3.61 4.07 -17.20
N CYS A 64 4.80 3.56 -17.55
CA CYS A 64 6.04 4.32 -17.43
C CYS A 64 6.00 5.60 -18.28
N GLU A 65 5.50 5.52 -19.51
CA GLU A 65 5.35 6.69 -20.39
C GLU A 65 4.32 7.68 -19.83
N ALA A 66 3.15 7.21 -19.41
CA ALA A 66 2.12 8.06 -18.82
C ALA A 66 2.65 8.82 -17.59
N ILE A 67 3.40 8.16 -16.72
CA ILE A 67 4.08 8.80 -15.58
C ILE A 67 5.11 9.82 -16.05
N ARG A 68 5.97 9.48 -17.03
CA ARG A 68 7.01 10.39 -17.55
C ARG A 68 6.44 11.68 -18.15
N PHE A 69 5.25 11.63 -18.72
CA PHE A 69 4.57 12.79 -19.30
C PHE A 69 3.54 13.43 -18.36
N ALA A 70 3.44 12.95 -17.11
CA ALA A 70 2.43 13.37 -16.14
C ALA A 70 0.99 13.32 -16.70
N ASP A 71 0.69 12.34 -17.56
CA ASP A 71 -0.64 12.11 -18.11
C ASP A 71 -1.53 11.43 -17.07
N VAL A 72 -2.14 12.24 -16.21
CA VAL A 72 -3.02 11.80 -15.12
C VAL A 72 -4.18 10.94 -15.62
N GLN A 73 -4.74 11.31 -16.77
CA GLN A 73 -5.88 10.61 -17.35
C GLN A 73 -5.45 9.19 -17.73
N ARG A 74 -4.34 9.06 -18.46
CA ARG A 74 -3.82 7.75 -18.86
C ARG A 74 -3.36 6.92 -17.66
N ILE A 75 -2.73 7.53 -16.65
CA ILE A 75 -2.35 6.83 -15.41
C ILE A 75 -3.58 6.21 -14.75
N GLY A 76 -4.66 6.99 -14.58
CA GLY A 76 -5.89 6.50 -13.97
C GLY A 76 -6.55 5.38 -14.77
N GLU A 77 -6.65 5.52 -16.08
CA GLU A 77 -7.20 4.50 -16.97
C GLU A 77 -6.37 3.20 -16.94
N LEU A 78 -5.05 3.32 -16.93
CA LEU A 78 -4.16 2.16 -16.82
C LEU A 78 -4.29 1.49 -15.45
N LEU A 79 -4.45 2.25 -14.36
CA LEU A 79 -4.72 1.67 -13.04
C LEU A 79 -6.01 0.85 -13.04
N ASP A 80 -7.08 1.36 -13.66
CA ASP A 80 -8.37 0.67 -13.80
C ASP A 80 -8.22 -0.64 -14.59
N LEU A 81 -7.61 -0.57 -15.78
CA LEU A 81 -7.37 -1.75 -16.62
C LEU A 81 -6.50 -2.80 -15.91
N LEU A 82 -5.45 -2.35 -15.21
CA LEU A 82 -4.55 -3.23 -14.47
C LEU A 82 -5.20 -3.81 -13.20
N TRP A 83 -6.22 -3.16 -12.66
CA TRP A 83 -7.02 -3.70 -11.57
C TRP A 83 -7.95 -4.81 -12.06
N GLU A 84 -8.63 -4.60 -13.19
CA GLU A 84 -9.45 -5.64 -13.82
C GLU A 84 -8.62 -6.88 -14.19
N GLN A 85 -7.39 -6.70 -14.69
CA GLN A 85 -6.49 -7.84 -14.89
C GLN A 85 -6.07 -8.48 -13.56
N LYS A 86 -5.72 -7.68 -12.55
CA LYS A 86 -5.28 -8.20 -11.24
C LYS A 86 -6.37 -9.06 -10.60
N LYS A 87 -7.64 -8.68 -10.66
CA LYS A 87 -8.76 -9.50 -10.15
C LYS A 87 -8.83 -10.91 -10.76
N ARG A 88 -8.28 -11.10 -11.96
CA ARG A 88 -8.22 -12.41 -12.64
C ARG A 88 -7.09 -13.30 -12.15
N PHE A 89 -6.16 -12.81 -11.32
CA PHE A 89 -5.04 -13.63 -10.87
C PHE A 89 -5.44 -14.63 -9.78
N SER A 90 -6.47 -14.31 -8.99
CA SER A 90 -7.03 -15.15 -7.93
C SER A 90 -8.39 -14.59 -7.55
N THR A 91 -9.32 -15.47 -7.21
CA THR A 91 -10.66 -15.12 -6.73
C THR A 91 -10.67 -14.32 -5.43
N LYS A 92 -9.56 -14.33 -4.68
CA LYS A 92 -9.41 -13.70 -3.36
C LYS A 92 -8.88 -12.26 -3.42
N ILE A 93 -8.65 -11.73 -4.62
CA ILE A 93 -8.04 -10.41 -4.79
C ILE A 93 -9.01 -9.26 -4.54
N SER A 94 -10.28 -9.45 -4.87
CA SER A 94 -11.36 -8.53 -4.54
C SER A 94 -12.43 -9.25 -3.73
N ASN A 95 -13.38 -8.49 -3.22
CA ASN A 95 -14.57 -8.98 -2.53
C ASN A 95 -15.70 -7.94 -2.71
N PRO A 96 -16.95 -8.28 -2.34
CA PRO A 96 -18.08 -7.38 -2.54
C PRO A 96 -17.93 -5.99 -1.90
N GLN A 97 -17.26 -5.90 -0.75
CA GLN A 97 -17.01 -4.63 -0.08
C GLN A 97 -16.03 -3.77 -0.87
N ILE A 98 -14.93 -4.35 -1.36
CA ILE A 98 -13.95 -3.67 -2.21
C ILE A 98 -14.61 -3.20 -3.51
N ASP A 99 -15.41 -4.05 -4.15
CA ASP A 99 -16.06 -3.71 -5.42
C ASP A 99 -17.10 -2.58 -5.24
N LEU A 100 -17.84 -2.59 -4.11
CA LEU A 100 -18.76 -1.50 -3.74
C LEU A 100 -18.01 -0.18 -3.57
N ILE A 101 -16.93 -0.18 -2.79
CA ILE A 101 -16.09 1.01 -2.59
C ILE A 101 -15.55 1.49 -3.93
N TYR A 102 -14.98 0.60 -4.73
CA TYR A 102 -14.41 0.94 -6.03
C TYR A 102 -15.43 1.61 -6.94
N SER A 103 -16.64 1.03 -7.06
CA SER A 103 -17.73 1.61 -7.86
C SER A 103 -18.16 2.98 -7.34
N ALA A 104 -18.39 3.11 -6.03
CA ALA A 104 -18.82 4.38 -5.45
C ALA A 104 -17.79 5.50 -5.68
N LEU A 105 -16.49 5.18 -5.66
CA LEU A 105 -15.44 6.15 -5.98
C LEU A 105 -15.40 6.50 -7.46
N LYS A 106 -15.63 5.53 -8.37
CA LYS A 106 -15.75 5.77 -9.82
C LYS A 106 -16.88 6.75 -10.12
N ASP A 107 -18.04 6.57 -9.48
CA ASP A 107 -19.23 7.41 -9.69
C ASP A 107 -19.03 8.88 -9.31
N VAL A 108 -18.06 9.15 -8.44
CA VAL A 108 -17.75 10.51 -7.98
C VAL A 108 -16.51 11.12 -8.62
N GLY A 109 -15.92 10.48 -9.63
CA GLY A 109 -14.83 11.06 -10.43
C GLY A 109 -13.46 10.42 -10.21
N MET A 110 -13.38 9.26 -9.55
CA MET A 110 -12.18 8.43 -9.64
C MET A 110 -12.01 7.94 -11.08
N ILE A 111 -10.84 8.17 -11.68
CA ILE A 111 -10.52 7.67 -13.03
C ILE A 111 -10.25 6.17 -12.96
N GLY A 112 -9.51 5.74 -11.94
CA GLY A 112 -9.21 4.33 -11.70
C GLY A 112 -8.35 4.15 -10.46
N GLY A 113 -8.21 2.92 -10.01
CA GLY A 113 -7.37 2.59 -8.87
C GLY A 113 -6.97 1.14 -8.86
N LYS A 114 -6.08 0.76 -7.95
CA LYS A 114 -5.64 -0.62 -7.81
C LYS A 114 -5.25 -0.91 -6.37
N ILE A 115 -5.69 -2.05 -5.85
CA ILE A 115 -5.22 -2.55 -4.56
C ILE A 115 -3.75 -2.93 -4.66
N THR A 116 -2.97 -2.42 -3.71
CA THR A 116 -1.53 -2.68 -3.59
C THR A 116 -1.27 -4.03 -2.89
N GLY A 117 -0.11 -4.63 -3.12
CA GLY A 117 0.23 -5.93 -2.55
C GLY A 117 -0.59 -7.08 -3.16
N ALA A 118 -0.91 -8.10 -2.34
CA ALA A 118 -1.56 -9.33 -2.79
C ALA A 118 -3.01 -9.11 -3.26
N GLY A 119 -3.82 -8.38 -2.47
CA GLY A 119 -5.26 -8.18 -2.69
C GLY A 119 -6.08 -8.51 -1.43
N GLY A 120 -7.41 -8.39 -1.52
CA GLY A 120 -8.36 -8.81 -0.48
C GLY A 120 -8.56 -7.80 0.65
N GLY A 121 -7.91 -6.64 0.58
CA GLY A 121 -7.89 -5.60 1.62
C GLY A 121 -6.56 -4.84 1.58
N GLY A 122 -6.26 -4.09 2.63
CA GLY A 122 -5.05 -3.28 2.73
C GLY A 122 -5.23 -1.92 2.09
N HIS A 123 -4.27 -1.50 1.26
CA HIS A 123 -4.29 -0.18 0.63
C HIS A 123 -4.70 -0.23 -0.83
N MET A 124 -5.43 0.78 -1.27
CA MET A 124 -5.70 1.06 -2.68
C MET A 124 -5.06 2.37 -3.09
N MET A 125 -4.35 2.36 -4.20
CA MET A 125 -3.93 3.58 -4.88
C MET A 125 -5.03 3.98 -5.84
N ALA A 126 -5.68 5.12 -5.61
CA ALA A 126 -6.72 5.69 -6.45
C ALA A 126 -6.20 6.94 -7.18
N CYS A 127 -6.64 7.15 -8.42
CA CYS A 127 -6.28 8.28 -9.26
C CYS A 127 -7.54 9.03 -9.68
N CYS A 128 -7.53 10.36 -9.54
CA CYS A 128 -8.63 11.23 -9.92
C CYS A 128 -8.09 12.58 -10.43
N GLN A 129 -8.93 13.34 -11.14
CA GLN A 129 -8.55 14.71 -11.50
C GLN A 129 -8.55 15.60 -10.24
N PRO A 130 -7.74 16.68 -10.18
CA PRO A 130 -7.67 17.55 -9.02
C PRO A 130 -9.03 18.12 -8.58
N LYS A 131 -9.89 18.42 -9.56
CA LYS A 131 -11.26 18.92 -9.34
C LYS A 131 -12.17 17.93 -8.60
N ASP A 132 -11.93 16.63 -8.75
CA ASP A 132 -12.77 15.56 -8.21
C ASP A 132 -12.22 15.05 -6.86
N ARG A 133 -10.96 15.39 -6.54
CA ARG A 133 -10.23 14.90 -5.37
C ARG A 133 -11.00 15.03 -4.05
N ALA A 134 -11.57 16.21 -3.78
CA ALA A 134 -12.31 16.46 -2.55
C ALA A 134 -13.56 15.56 -2.44
N LYS A 135 -14.26 15.37 -3.57
CA LYS A 135 -15.46 14.53 -3.65
C LYS A 135 -15.10 13.06 -3.43
N VAL A 136 -14.05 12.57 -4.08
CA VAL A 136 -13.54 11.19 -3.92
C VAL A 136 -13.15 10.92 -2.47
N ILE A 137 -12.44 11.85 -1.81
CA ILE A 137 -12.06 11.71 -0.40
C ILE A 137 -13.29 11.67 0.51
N ALA A 138 -14.25 12.60 0.32
CA ALA A 138 -15.45 12.65 1.14
C ALA A 138 -16.30 11.37 1.00
N THR A 139 -16.43 10.85 -0.22
CA THR A 139 -17.13 9.58 -0.47
C THR A 139 -16.40 8.40 0.16
N ALA A 140 -15.07 8.33 0.05
CA ALA A 140 -14.27 7.29 0.72
C ALA A 140 -14.49 7.31 2.24
N GLN A 141 -14.41 8.49 2.86
CA GLN A 141 -14.61 8.65 4.30
C GLN A 141 -16.03 8.27 4.73
N GLY A 142 -17.05 8.64 3.94
CA GLY A 142 -18.45 8.24 4.18
C GLY A 142 -18.67 6.73 4.13
N LEU A 143 -17.81 5.98 3.44
CA LEU A 143 -17.79 4.53 3.37
C LEU A 143 -16.87 3.89 4.43
N GLY A 144 -16.32 4.67 5.36
CA GLY A 144 -15.40 4.20 6.39
C GLY A 144 -13.97 3.93 5.89
N VAL A 145 -13.61 4.42 4.69
CA VAL A 145 -12.28 4.25 4.10
C VAL A 145 -11.41 5.45 4.46
N ALA A 146 -10.28 5.19 5.13
CA ALA A 146 -9.38 6.25 5.57
C ALA A 146 -8.42 6.68 4.47
N LEU A 147 -8.22 7.99 4.32
CA LEU A 147 -7.11 8.55 3.53
C LEU A 147 -5.80 8.39 4.32
N VAL A 148 -4.80 7.79 3.69
CA VAL A 148 -3.47 7.59 4.27
C VAL A 148 -2.51 8.62 3.69
N PRO A 149 -1.95 9.52 4.51
CA PRO A 149 -0.89 10.42 4.06
C PRO A 149 0.34 9.63 3.64
N TYR A 150 0.90 9.95 2.46
CA TYR A 150 2.11 9.31 1.99
C TYR A 150 2.96 10.25 1.13
N HIS A 151 4.23 9.92 0.99
CA HIS A 151 5.15 10.56 0.06
C HIS A 151 6.09 9.53 -0.54
N PHE A 152 6.58 9.79 -1.75
CA PHE A 152 7.61 8.96 -2.36
C PHE A 152 8.96 9.22 -1.69
N VAL A 153 9.63 8.14 -1.31
CA VAL A 153 11.04 8.13 -0.91
C VAL A 153 11.87 7.58 -2.06
N PHE A 154 13.02 8.21 -2.31
CA PHE A 154 13.93 7.84 -3.39
C PHE A 154 15.21 7.19 -2.87
N ASP A 155 15.39 7.22 -1.56
CA ASP A 155 16.44 6.52 -0.86
C ASP A 155 15.99 5.09 -0.56
N GLY A 156 16.89 4.13 -0.77
CA GLY A 156 16.71 2.76 -0.30
C GLY A 156 17.05 2.61 1.20
N VAL A 157 17.30 1.37 1.61
CA VAL A 157 17.73 1.05 2.98
C VAL A 157 19.04 1.77 3.30
N LYS A 158 19.07 2.43 4.45
CA LYS A 158 20.27 3.07 5.01
C LYS A 158 20.60 2.42 6.35
N VAL A 159 21.86 2.06 6.54
CA VAL A 159 22.38 1.52 7.79
C VAL A 159 23.38 2.53 8.34
N TRP A 160 23.31 2.79 9.63
CA TRP A 160 24.30 3.58 10.34
C TRP A 160 24.76 2.81 11.57
N GLN A 161 26.02 3.01 11.95
CA GLN A 161 26.58 2.51 13.18
C GLN A 161 26.86 3.71 14.08
N GLY A 162 26.24 3.73 15.27
CA GLY A 162 26.58 4.70 16.29
C GLY A 162 27.94 4.36 16.93
N GLN A 163 28.70 5.37 17.33
CA GLN A 163 29.93 5.20 18.13
C GLN A 163 29.65 5.04 19.63
N ALA A 164 28.41 5.27 20.07
CA ALA A 164 28.04 5.04 21.45
C ALA A 164 27.97 3.53 21.69
N SER A 165 28.77 3.04 22.66
CA SER A 165 28.42 1.78 23.30
C SER A 165 27.05 1.99 23.97
N TRP A 166 26.20 0.97 24.02
CA TRP A 166 24.93 1.07 24.75
C TRP A 166 25.13 1.44 26.24
N ALA A 167 26.36 1.34 26.76
CA ALA A 167 26.74 1.78 28.10
C ALA A 167 26.84 3.31 28.26
N ASP A 168 27.08 4.06 27.17
CA ASP A 168 27.21 5.53 27.20
C ASP A 168 25.86 6.24 26.92
N ALA A 169 24.85 5.50 26.48
CA ALA A 169 23.52 6.00 26.14
C ALA A 169 22.55 5.99 27.36
N THR A 170 22.95 6.60 28.47
CA THR A 170 22.24 6.56 29.77
C THR A 170 20.98 7.44 29.85
N GLY A 171 20.20 7.58 28.77
CA GLY A 171 19.00 8.42 28.75
C GLY A 171 17.68 7.73 28.39
N TRP A 172 17.70 6.65 27.60
CA TRP A 172 16.47 6.12 26.99
C TRP A 172 16.26 4.61 27.16
N TYR A 173 17.29 3.86 27.55
CA TYR A 173 17.15 2.44 27.88
C TYR A 173 18.12 2.09 29.02
N ALA A 174 17.59 1.98 30.22
CA ALA A 174 18.29 1.32 31.31
C ALA A 174 18.25 -0.21 31.07
N PRO A 175 19.35 -0.95 31.31
CA PRO A 175 19.35 -2.41 31.30
C PRO A 175 18.30 -2.96 32.27
N ALA A 176 17.65 -4.06 31.91
CA ALA A 176 16.53 -4.68 32.63
C ALA A 176 16.80 -4.95 34.12
N GLU A 177 18.06 -5.06 34.52
CA GLU A 177 18.49 -5.27 35.91
C GLU A 177 18.27 -4.03 36.82
N THR A 178 18.06 -2.86 36.23
CA THR A 178 17.66 -1.61 36.93
C THR A 178 16.22 -1.18 36.63
N ALA A 179 15.49 -1.96 35.81
CA ALA A 179 14.09 -1.69 35.52
C ALA A 179 13.22 -2.11 36.72
N GLN A 180 12.90 -1.16 37.59
CA GLN A 180 11.78 -1.34 38.51
C GLN A 180 10.47 -1.47 37.68
N PRO A 181 9.69 -2.53 37.89
CA PRO A 181 8.72 -3.04 36.93
C PRO A 181 7.36 -2.38 37.12
N TRP A 182 6.86 -1.58 36.17
CA TRP A 182 5.41 -1.37 35.90
C TRP A 182 4.42 -1.19 37.09
N LEU A 183 4.87 -0.82 38.30
CA LEU A 183 4.07 -0.76 39.53
C LEU A 183 3.47 0.63 39.77
N ALA A 184 3.07 1.33 38.70
CA ALA A 184 2.37 2.62 38.84
C ALA A 184 1.32 2.90 37.75
N LEU A 185 0.78 1.88 37.09
CA LEU A 185 -0.53 2.00 36.44
C LEU A 185 -1.42 0.89 37.00
N GLU A 186 -2.34 1.28 37.88
CA GLU A 186 -3.29 0.38 38.51
C GLU A 186 -4.09 -0.41 37.47
N GLY A 187 -4.16 -1.74 37.63
CA GLY A 187 -5.20 -2.57 37.00
C GLY A 187 -4.79 -3.48 35.84
N VAL A 188 -3.54 -3.47 35.36
CA VAL A 188 -3.14 -4.35 34.24
C VAL A 188 -2.31 -5.54 34.74
N LYS A 189 -2.91 -6.73 34.71
CA LYS A 189 -2.24 -8.00 35.07
C LYS A 189 -1.44 -8.50 33.86
N ALA A 190 -0.12 -8.66 34.02
CA ALA A 190 0.75 -9.20 32.97
C ALA A 190 0.41 -10.67 32.64
N PRO A 191 0.46 -11.09 31.36
CA PRO A 191 0.30 -12.49 30.99
C PRO A 191 1.49 -13.34 31.48
N PRO A 192 1.28 -14.62 31.83
CA PRO A 192 2.36 -15.48 32.29
C PRO A 192 3.38 -15.76 31.17
N PRO A 193 4.67 -15.89 31.51
CA PRO A 193 5.72 -16.15 30.53
C PRO A 193 5.51 -17.52 29.89
N THR A 194 5.52 -17.57 28.55
CA THR A 194 5.62 -18.82 27.80
C THR A 194 7.00 -19.42 28.06
N ALA A 195 7.02 -20.62 28.67
CA ALA A 195 8.23 -21.41 28.83
C ALA A 195 8.90 -21.64 27.47
N GLY A 196 10.22 -21.48 27.44
CA GLY A 196 11.03 -21.57 26.23
C GLY A 196 10.90 -22.93 25.54
N MET A 197 10.93 -22.89 24.20
CA MET A 197 11.29 -24.04 23.39
C MET A 197 12.81 -24.01 23.21
N GLU A 198 13.49 -24.99 23.80
CA GLU A 198 14.61 -25.66 23.13
C GLU A 198 14.09 -26.43 21.90
#